data_AF-A0A9E8SD25-F1
#
_entry.id   AF-A0A9E8SD25-F1
#
_cell.length_a   1.000
_cell.length_b   1.000
_cell.length_c   1.000
_cell.angle_alpha   90.00
_cell.angle_beta   90.00
_cell.angle_gamma   90.00
#
_symmetry.space_group_name_H-M   'P 1'
#
loop_
_entity.id
_entity.type
_entity.pdbx_description
1 polymer ?
#
loop_
_entity_poly.entity_id
_entity_poly.type
_entity_poly.pdbx_seq_one_letter_code
_entity_poly.pdbx_strand_id
1 'polypeptide(L)'
;MFQLGKTIVSEAIIENDFLCNLSACKGACCIDGDAGAPLTEEEASTLEAIYPKVKPYLRKEGIAAIEAQGTSVKTAFNELETPLINGADCAYVIFDKKKTALCGIEEAYNQGQVDWKKPISCHLYPVRVKEYTEFSAVNYDKWDICDDACTLGKELQVPIYKFVKEALIRKFGEDWYSELEKVADKMKS
;
A
#
# COMPACT_ATOMS: atom_id res chain seq x y z
N MET A 1 -5.11 20.19 8.79
CA MET A 1 -5.85 19.32 7.81
C MET A 1 -6.58 20.24 6.84
N PHE A 2 -6.69 19.88 5.57
CA PHE A 2 -7.36 20.67 4.55
C PHE A 2 -8.26 19.81 3.66
N GLN A 3 -9.21 20.43 2.95
CA GLN A 3 -10.15 19.74 2.08
C GLN A 3 -9.72 19.82 0.61
N LEU A 4 -9.77 18.68 -0.09
CA LEU A 4 -9.66 18.59 -1.54
C LEU A 4 -10.86 17.81 -2.10
N GLY A 5 -11.80 18.50 -2.74
CA GLY A 5 -13.04 17.88 -3.21
C GLY A 5 -13.81 17.22 -2.05
N LYS A 6 -14.01 15.90 -2.13
CA LYS A 6 -14.63 15.09 -1.06
C LYS A 6 -13.61 14.42 -0.12
N THR A 7 -12.37 14.90 -0.09
CA THR A 7 -11.32 14.33 0.77
C THR A 7 -10.91 15.33 1.85
N ILE A 8 -10.66 14.84 3.06
CA ILE A 8 -10.03 15.58 4.15
C ILE A 8 -8.62 15.04 4.30
N VAL A 9 -7.63 15.88 4.01
CA VAL A 9 -6.22 15.50 3.90
C VAL A 9 -5.43 16.05 5.07
N SER A 10 -4.64 15.19 5.71
CA SER A 10 -3.72 15.59 6.76
C SER A 10 -2.52 16.36 6.19
N GLU A 11 -2.19 17.51 6.78
CA GLU A 11 -1.00 18.30 6.43
C GLU A 11 0.29 17.51 6.63
N ALA A 12 0.25 16.50 7.50
CA ALA A 12 1.38 15.62 7.74
C ALA A 12 1.92 14.95 6.47
N ILE A 13 1.10 14.72 5.43
CA ILE A 13 1.58 14.14 4.16
C ILE A 13 2.40 15.14 3.32
N ILE A 14 2.29 16.43 3.60
CA ILE A 14 3.05 17.52 2.97
C ILE A 14 4.27 17.86 3.82
N GLU A 15 4.09 17.92 5.14
CA GLU A 15 5.08 18.40 6.10
C GLU A 15 6.14 17.36 6.48
N ASN A 16 5.85 16.07 6.30
CA ASN A 16 6.79 15.00 6.63
C ASN A 16 7.41 14.40 5.37
N ASP A 17 8.70 14.10 5.48
CA ASP A 17 9.46 13.40 4.47
C ASP A 17 9.47 11.89 4.73
N PHE A 18 9.46 11.11 3.66
CA PHE A 18 9.49 9.66 3.70
C PHE A 18 10.09 9.10 2.41
N LEU A 19 11.01 8.15 2.54
CA LEU A 19 11.45 7.32 1.42
C LEU A 19 11.66 5.89 1.88
N CYS A 20 10.90 4.95 1.31
CA CYS A 20 11.01 3.54 1.68
C CYS A 20 12.45 3.02 1.50
N ASN A 21 13.01 2.44 2.57
CA ASN A 21 14.33 1.83 2.56
C ASN A 21 14.23 0.31 2.74
N LEU A 22 13.86 -0.40 1.67
CA LEU A 22 13.77 -1.87 1.68
C LEU A 22 15.08 -2.56 2.06
N SER A 23 16.23 -1.91 1.80
CA SER A 23 17.53 -2.44 2.20
C SER A 23 17.70 -2.46 3.73
N ALA A 24 17.09 -1.52 4.44
CA ALA A 24 17.10 -1.42 5.89
C ALA A 24 15.95 -2.23 6.54
N CYS A 25 14.70 -1.95 6.18
CA CYS A 25 13.53 -2.55 6.83
C CYS A 25 13.19 -3.97 6.34
N LYS A 26 13.82 -4.44 5.25
CA LYS A 26 13.59 -5.77 4.63
C LYS A 26 12.13 -6.07 4.27
N GLY A 27 11.29 -5.04 4.14
CA GLY A 27 9.86 -5.18 3.85
C GLY A 27 9.02 -5.56 5.09
N ALA A 28 9.42 -5.10 6.27
CA ALA A 28 8.70 -5.25 7.55
C ALA A 28 7.18 -5.06 7.44
N CYS A 29 6.71 -4.10 6.64
CA CYS A 29 5.28 -3.83 6.43
C CYS A 29 4.49 -4.98 5.79
N CYS A 30 5.15 -6.00 5.22
CA CYS A 30 4.52 -7.19 4.66
C CYS A 30 4.62 -8.45 5.55
N ILE A 31 5.36 -8.37 6.66
CA ILE A 31 5.67 -9.50 7.55
C ILE A 31 5.26 -9.26 9.01
N ASP A 32 5.31 -8.01 9.47
CA ASP A 32 5.03 -7.62 10.86
C ASP A 32 3.61 -7.08 11.06
N GLY A 33 2.75 -7.21 10.03
CA GLY A 33 1.34 -6.81 10.10
C GLY A 33 0.50 -7.82 10.87
N ASP A 34 -0.42 -7.33 11.69
CA ASP A 34 -1.44 -8.12 12.39
C ASP A 34 -2.74 -8.27 11.58
N ALA A 35 -2.81 -7.61 10.43
CA ALA A 35 -3.94 -7.61 9.52
C ALA A 35 -3.50 -7.66 8.05
N GLY A 36 -4.39 -8.15 7.20
CA GLY A 36 -4.19 -8.14 5.75
C GLY A 36 -4.21 -6.72 5.18
N ALA A 37 -3.74 -6.58 3.94
CA ALA A 37 -3.94 -5.33 3.22
C ALA A 37 -5.43 -5.15 2.92
N PRO A 38 -6.07 -4.03 3.30
CA PRO A 38 -7.47 -3.78 2.99
C PRO A 38 -7.71 -3.74 1.47
N LEU A 39 -8.85 -4.28 1.04
CA LEU A 39 -9.24 -4.42 -0.36
C LEU A 39 -10.62 -3.82 -0.59
N THR A 40 -10.83 -3.27 -1.78
CA THR A 40 -12.20 -3.06 -2.29
C THR A 40 -12.77 -4.36 -2.87
N GLU A 41 -14.08 -4.41 -3.09
CA GLU A 41 -14.71 -5.55 -3.78
C GLU A 41 -14.16 -5.76 -5.20
N GLU A 42 -13.83 -4.66 -5.89
CA GLU A 42 -13.21 -4.69 -7.21
C GLU A 42 -11.78 -5.26 -7.16
N GLU A 43 -11.00 -4.89 -6.14
CA GLU A 43 -9.64 -5.43 -5.95
C GLU A 43 -9.68 -6.91 -5.58
N ALA A 44 -10.62 -7.33 -4.73
CA ALA A 44 -10.81 -8.75 -4.40
C ALA A 44 -11.19 -9.58 -5.64
N SER A 45 -12.12 -9.07 -6.45
CA SER A 45 -12.51 -9.71 -7.72
C SER A 45 -11.34 -9.78 -8.71
N THR A 46 -10.52 -8.71 -8.76
CA THR A 46 -9.31 -8.67 -9.59
C THR A 46 -8.29 -9.70 -9.10
N LEU A 47 -8.08 -9.83 -7.79
CA LEU A 47 -7.18 -10.82 -7.20
C LEU A 47 -7.58 -12.25 -7.56
N GLU A 48 -8.87 -12.58 -7.50
CA GLU A 48 -9.38 -13.87 -7.94
C GLU A 48 -9.07 -14.14 -9.42
N ALA A 49 -9.30 -13.15 -10.29
CA ALA A 49 -9.06 -13.29 -11.72
C ALA A 49 -7.57 -13.46 -12.09
N ILE A 50 -6.67 -12.76 -11.41
CA ILE A 50 -5.23 -12.81 -11.71
C ILE A 50 -4.49 -13.93 -10.98
N TYR A 51 -5.08 -14.52 -9.93
CA TYR A 51 -4.41 -15.51 -9.09
C TYR A 51 -3.73 -16.64 -9.85
N PRO A 52 -4.32 -17.26 -10.90
CA PRO A 52 -3.64 -18.31 -11.66
C PRO A 52 -2.29 -17.87 -12.28
N LYS A 53 -2.18 -16.58 -12.65
CA LYS A 53 -0.96 -15.99 -13.20
C LYS A 53 0.02 -15.52 -12.12
N VAL A 54 -0.49 -15.12 -10.96
CA VAL A 54 0.32 -14.70 -9.80
C VAL A 54 0.87 -15.91 -9.04
N LYS A 55 0.12 -17.02 -8.98
CA LYS A 55 0.47 -18.24 -8.22
C LYS A 55 1.92 -18.74 -8.44
N PRO A 56 2.48 -18.77 -9.67
CA PRO A 56 3.87 -19.21 -9.90
C PRO A 56 4.93 -18.36 -9.20
N TYR A 57 4.61 -17.12 -8.84
CA TYR A 57 5.50 -16.20 -8.15
C TYR A 57 5.51 -16.44 -6.64
N LEU A 58 4.45 -17.05 -6.10
CA LEU A 58 4.22 -17.14 -4.67
C LEU A 58 5.00 -18.30 -4.03
N ARG A 59 5.33 -18.09 -2.75
CA ARG A 59 5.85 -19.15 -1.88
C ARG A 59 4.78 -20.21 -1.59
N LYS A 60 5.21 -21.44 -1.29
CA LYS A 60 4.31 -22.58 -1.06
C LYS A 60 3.32 -22.32 0.09
N GLU A 61 3.77 -21.66 1.15
CA GLU A 61 2.93 -21.34 2.30
C GLU A 61 1.87 -20.29 1.97
N GLY A 62 2.22 -19.32 1.11
CA GLY A 62 1.30 -18.30 0.60
C GLY A 62 0.22 -18.90 -0.29
N ILE A 63 0.63 -19.80 -1.21
CA ILE A 63 -0.29 -20.60 -2.03
C ILE A 63 -1.24 -21.40 -1.13
N ALA A 64 -0.71 -22.11 -0.13
CA ALA A 64 -1.52 -22.91 0.79
C ALA A 64 -2.52 -22.04 1.58
N ALA A 65 -2.11 -20.86 2.04
CA ALA A 65 -2.99 -19.92 2.72
C ALA A 65 -4.12 -19.42 1.79
N ILE A 66 -3.79 -19.03 0.56
CA ILE A 66 -4.77 -18.58 -0.44
C ILE A 66 -5.73 -19.70 -0.83
N GLU A 67 -5.26 -20.93 -1.02
CA GLU A 67 -6.13 -22.06 -1.37
C GLU A 67 -7.06 -22.48 -0.23
N ALA A 68 -6.63 -22.28 1.02
CA ALA A 68 -7.44 -22.59 2.20
C ALA A 68 -8.46 -21.48 2.54
N GLN A 69 -8.09 -20.21 2.36
CA GLN A 69 -8.86 -19.06 2.84
C GLN A 69 -9.58 -18.30 1.72
N GLY A 70 -9.10 -18.41 0.48
CA GLY A 70 -9.48 -17.57 -0.66
C GLY A 70 -8.40 -16.54 -1.02
N THR A 71 -8.54 -15.92 -2.19
CA THR A 71 -7.64 -14.83 -2.65
C THR A 71 -7.80 -13.54 -1.84
N SER A 72 -8.91 -13.41 -1.13
CA SER A 72 -9.25 -12.36 -0.15
C SER A 72 -10.09 -12.97 0.98
N VAL A 73 -10.00 -12.40 2.18
CA VAL A 73 -10.81 -12.81 3.34
C VAL A 73 -11.68 -11.66 3.83
N LYS A 74 -12.76 -11.99 4.53
CA LYS A 74 -13.61 -11.00 5.22
C LYS A 74 -13.25 -10.95 6.70
N THR A 75 -13.04 -9.75 7.22
CA THR A 75 -12.81 -9.52 8.65
C THR A 75 -14.11 -9.67 9.47
N ALA A 76 -14.00 -9.63 10.79
CA ALA A 76 -15.15 -9.62 11.71
C ALA A 76 -16.10 -8.43 11.48
N PHE A 77 -15.62 -7.36 10.84
CA PHE A 77 -16.39 -6.17 10.49
C PHE A 77 -16.94 -6.23 9.06
N ASN A 78 -16.84 -7.38 8.38
CA ASN A 78 -17.26 -7.59 6.98
C ASN A 78 -16.50 -6.69 5.98
N GLU A 79 -15.27 -6.31 6.31
CA GLU A 79 -14.33 -5.63 5.41
C GLU A 79 -13.44 -6.66 4.72
N LEU A 80 -12.99 -6.38 3.48
CA LEU A 80 -12.14 -7.31 2.73
C LEU A 80 -10.66 -6.99 2.96
N GLU A 81 -9.85 -8.03 3.10
CA GLU A 81 -8.39 -7.91 3.19
C GLU A 81 -7.67 -9.10 2.53
N THR A 82 -6.37 -8.96 2.29
CA THR A 82 -5.55 -10.07 1.80
C THR A 82 -5.38 -11.14 2.90
N PRO A 83 -5.44 -12.45 2.57
CA PRO A 83 -5.17 -13.51 3.52
C PRO A 83 -3.75 -13.42 4.11
N LEU A 84 -3.62 -13.92 5.34
CA LEU A 84 -2.35 -14.03 6.06
C LEU A 84 -1.92 -15.49 6.20
N ILE A 85 -0.60 -15.72 6.24
CA ILE A 85 0.02 -16.99 6.59
C ILE A 85 0.15 -17.02 8.11
N ASN A 86 -0.59 -17.92 8.76
CA ASN A 86 -0.60 -18.08 10.23
C ASN A 86 -0.88 -16.78 11.02
N GLY A 87 -1.61 -15.84 10.42
CA GLY A 87 -1.95 -14.56 11.06
C GLY A 87 -0.81 -13.54 11.16
N ALA A 88 0.25 -13.68 10.35
CA ALA A 88 1.36 -12.74 10.30
C ALA A 88 1.67 -12.31 8.85
N ASP A 89 2.54 -13.05 8.13
CA ASP A 89 2.95 -12.71 6.78
C ASP A 89 1.76 -12.57 5.81
N CYS A 90 1.76 -11.55 4.95
CA CYS A 90 0.82 -11.49 3.84
C CYS A 90 1.00 -12.71 2.93
N ALA A 91 -0.09 -13.40 2.53
CA ALA A 91 0.03 -14.59 1.69
C ALA A 91 0.63 -14.34 0.29
N TYR A 92 0.63 -13.08 -0.15
CA TYR A 92 1.25 -12.64 -1.40
C TYR A 92 2.72 -12.23 -1.25
N VAL A 93 3.30 -12.34 -0.04
CA VAL A 93 4.71 -12.00 0.19
C VAL A 93 5.62 -13.07 -0.41
N ILE A 94 6.71 -12.61 -1.02
CA ILE A 94 7.80 -13.42 -1.55
C ILE A 94 9.11 -12.88 -1.01
N PHE A 95 10.20 -13.65 -1.15
CA PHE A 95 11.52 -13.22 -0.72
C PHE A 95 12.51 -13.28 -1.87
N ASP A 96 13.29 -12.22 -2.03
CA ASP A 96 14.40 -12.21 -2.98
C ASP A 96 15.60 -13.03 -2.46
N LYS A 97 16.67 -13.10 -3.27
CA LYS A 97 17.92 -13.82 -2.91
C LYS A 97 18.60 -13.25 -1.64
N LYS A 98 18.30 -12.01 -1.25
CA LYS A 98 18.82 -11.34 -0.07
C LYS A 98 17.86 -11.41 1.13
N LYS A 99 16.78 -12.19 1.03
CA LYS A 99 15.70 -12.31 2.02
C LYS A 99 14.96 -11.00 2.28
N THR A 100 14.90 -10.11 1.30
CA THR A 100 14.04 -8.93 1.31
C THR A 100 12.62 -9.36 0.96
N ALA A 101 11.63 -8.99 1.77
CA ALA A 101 10.23 -9.23 1.45
C ALA A 101 9.78 -8.33 0.29
N LEU A 102 9.14 -8.94 -0.71
CA LEU A 102 8.57 -8.30 -1.88
C LEU A 102 7.13 -8.79 -2.08
N CYS A 103 6.37 -8.15 -2.96
CA CYS A 103 5.02 -8.58 -3.32
C CYS A 103 5.05 -9.42 -4.60
N GLY A 104 4.53 -10.65 -4.54
CA GLY A 104 4.46 -11.52 -5.72
C GLY A 104 3.50 -11.03 -6.81
N ILE A 105 2.48 -10.25 -6.43
CA ILE A 105 1.58 -9.59 -7.40
C ILE A 105 2.35 -8.53 -8.19
N GLU A 106 3.13 -7.71 -7.48
CA GLU A 106 3.93 -6.65 -8.09
C GLU A 106 5.04 -7.23 -8.97
N GLU A 107 5.65 -8.35 -8.57
CA GLU A 107 6.61 -9.06 -9.41
C GLU A 107 5.97 -9.59 -10.69
N ALA A 108 4.78 -10.19 -10.60
CA ALA A 108 4.03 -10.64 -11.78
C ALA A 108 3.69 -9.47 -12.73
N TYR A 109 3.34 -8.30 -12.18
CA TYR A 109 3.12 -7.08 -12.94
C TYR A 109 4.39 -6.58 -13.63
N ASN A 110 5.51 -6.50 -12.90
CA ASN A 110 6.78 -6.04 -13.42
C ASN A 110 7.30 -6.93 -14.57
N GLN A 111 6.92 -8.21 -14.57
CA GLN A 111 7.20 -9.16 -15.64
C GLN A 111 6.12 -9.22 -16.74
N GLY A 112 5.13 -8.32 -16.71
CA GLY A 112 4.08 -8.22 -17.72
C GLY A 112 3.11 -9.40 -17.76
N GLN A 113 3.02 -10.20 -16.70
CA GLN A 113 2.08 -11.33 -16.64
C GLN A 113 0.65 -10.88 -16.30
N VAL A 114 0.54 -9.78 -15.55
CA VAL A 114 -0.73 -9.17 -15.14
C VAL A 114 -0.66 -7.66 -15.34
N ASP A 115 -1.80 -7.04 -15.63
CA ASP A 115 -1.90 -5.59 -15.83
C ASP A 115 -2.24 -4.83 -14.53
N TRP A 116 -2.23 -5.53 -13.39
CA TRP A 116 -2.57 -5.00 -12.08
C TRP A 116 -1.42 -5.19 -11.08
N LYS A 117 -0.95 -4.08 -10.50
CA LYS A 117 0.26 -4.02 -9.64
C LYS A 117 0.10 -4.73 -8.30
N LYS A 118 -0.65 -4.11 -7.40
CA LYS A 118 -0.86 -4.51 -6.00
C LYS A 118 -2.06 -3.73 -5.45
N PRO A 119 -2.63 -4.14 -4.31
CA PRO A 119 -3.69 -3.38 -3.65
C PRO A 119 -3.31 -1.91 -3.48
N ILE A 120 -4.27 -1.02 -3.72
CA ILE A 120 -4.07 0.43 -3.61
C ILE A 120 -3.67 0.82 -2.19
N SER A 121 -4.20 0.11 -1.18
CA SER A 121 -3.85 0.27 0.23
C SER A 121 -2.37 -0.01 0.52
N CYS A 122 -1.77 -1.00 -0.14
CA CYS A 122 -0.33 -1.27 -0.07
C CYS A 122 0.49 -0.21 -0.81
N HIS A 123 0.03 0.20 -2.00
CA HIS A 123 0.76 1.16 -2.82
C HIS A 123 0.79 2.57 -2.22
N LEU A 124 -0.27 2.93 -1.48
CA LEU A 124 -0.38 4.22 -0.81
C LEU A 124 0.46 4.31 0.46
N TYR A 125 0.93 3.21 1.04
CA TYR A 125 1.63 3.24 2.32
C TYR A 125 2.90 4.14 2.26
N PRO A 126 3.09 5.08 3.20
CA PRO A 126 2.46 5.19 4.52
C PRO A 126 1.19 6.07 4.58
N VAL A 127 0.59 6.43 3.46
CA VAL A 127 -0.71 7.09 3.41
C VAL A 127 -1.84 6.06 3.56
N ARG A 128 -2.77 6.33 4.47
CA ARG A 128 -3.98 5.53 4.67
C ARG A 128 -5.22 6.35 4.32
N VAL A 129 -6.14 5.71 3.62
CA VAL A 129 -7.43 6.29 3.23
C VAL A 129 -8.53 5.58 4.01
N LYS A 130 -9.34 6.34 4.73
CA LYS A 130 -10.53 5.86 5.41
C LYS A 130 -11.76 6.48 4.78
N GLU A 131 -12.65 5.62 4.29
CA GLU A 131 -13.89 6.05 3.63
C GLU A 131 -14.98 6.31 4.69
N TYR A 132 -15.66 7.45 4.58
CA TYR A 132 -16.88 7.79 5.33
C TYR A 132 -18.02 8.02 4.33
N THR A 133 -19.25 8.09 4.82
CA THR A 133 -20.44 8.26 3.98
C THR A 133 -20.38 9.49 3.05
N GLU A 134 -19.77 10.58 3.51
CA GLU A 134 -19.75 11.87 2.79
C GLU A 134 -18.37 12.28 2.28
N PHE A 135 -17.30 11.71 2.81
CA PHE A 135 -15.92 12.09 2.49
C PHE A 135 -14.93 10.95 2.75
N SER A 136 -13.71 11.09 2.23
CA SER A 136 -12.58 10.19 2.55
C SER A 136 -11.55 10.94 3.38
N ALA A 137 -11.05 10.36 4.47
CA ALA A 137 -9.93 10.91 5.22
C ALA A 137 -8.61 10.32 4.70
N VAL A 138 -7.64 11.17 4.41
CA VAL A 138 -6.31 10.80 3.89
C VAL A 138 -5.27 11.21 4.93
N ASN A 139 -4.68 10.21 5.58
CA ASN A 139 -3.79 10.42 6.73
C ASN A 139 -2.42 9.78 6.51
N TYR A 140 -1.40 10.38 7.12
CA TYR A 140 -0.11 9.71 7.31
C TYR A 140 -0.23 8.73 8.48
N ASP A 141 0.12 7.47 8.24
CA ASP A 141 0.22 6.41 9.23
C ASP A 141 1.68 6.25 9.67
N LYS A 142 1.98 6.68 10.89
CA LYS A 142 3.33 6.60 11.45
C LYS A 142 3.46 5.32 12.26
N TRP A 143 4.32 4.42 11.77
CA TRP A 143 4.64 3.16 12.42
C TRP A 143 6.15 3.01 12.57
N ASP A 144 6.61 2.63 13.77
CA ASP A 144 8.03 2.59 14.14
C ASP A 144 8.88 1.68 13.23
N ILE A 145 8.29 0.69 12.56
CA ILE A 145 8.99 -0.14 11.56
C ILE A 145 9.52 0.68 10.37
N CYS A 146 9.03 1.91 10.19
CA CYS A 146 9.40 2.82 9.12
C CYS A 146 10.35 3.94 9.57
N ASP A 147 10.95 3.86 10.76
CA ASP A 147 11.87 4.90 11.26
C ASP A 147 13.08 5.11 10.32
N ASP A 148 13.61 4.03 9.74
CA ASP A 148 14.67 4.10 8.72
C ASP A 148 14.20 4.83 7.45
N ALA A 149 12.94 4.65 7.05
CA ALA A 149 12.35 5.32 5.90
C ALA A 149 12.08 6.81 6.15
N CYS A 150 11.70 7.17 7.39
CA CYS A 150 11.57 8.56 7.82
C CYS A 150 12.93 9.26 7.87
N THR A 151 13.97 8.58 8.34
CA THR A 151 15.35 9.12 8.39
C THR A 151 15.86 9.37 6.98
N LEU A 152 15.78 8.38 6.09
CA LEU A 152 16.20 8.51 4.70
C LEU A 152 15.38 9.58 3.94
N GLY A 153 14.08 9.65 4.20
CA GLY A 153 13.20 10.67 3.64
C GLY A 153 13.67 12.08 3.98
N LYS A 154 13.99 12.34 5.25
CA LYS A 154 14.53 13.63 5.72
C LYS A 154 15.89 13.97 5.11
N GLU A 155 16.77 12.97 4.99
CA GLU A 155 18.09 13.16 4.36
C GLU A 155 17.99 13.56 2.90
N LEU A 156 17.05 12.96 2.16
CA LEU A 156 16.84 13.22 0.74
C LEU A 156 15.77 14.28 0.45
N GLN A 157 15.13 14.82 1.50
CA GLN A 157 14.08 15.83 1.45
C GLN A 157 12.94 15.44 0.49
N VAL A 158 12.43 14.22 0.63
CA VAL A 158 11.33 13.68 -0.20
C VAL A 158 10.03 13.69 0.59
N PRO A 159 9.10 14.64 0.35
CA PRO A 159 7.82 14.67 1.04
C PRO A 159 6.97 13.43 0.74
N ILE A 160 6.18 12.98 1.71
CA ILE A 160 5.32 11.79 1.57
C ILE A 160 4.46 11.86 0.29
N TYR A 161 3.76 12.98 0.05
CA TYR A 161 2.90 13.10 -1.12
C TYR A 161 3.65 12.97 -2.46
N LYS A 162 4.94 13.33 -2.50
CA LYS A 162 5.80 13.13 -3.67
C LYS A 162 6.22 11.67 -3.79
N PHE A 163 6.58 11.03 -2.68
CA PHE A 163 6.94 9.62 -2.66
C PHE A 163 5.79 8.73 -3.16
N VAL A 164 4.57 8.95 -2.69
CA VAL A 164 3.38 8.18 -3.09
C VAL A 164 2.62 8.77 -4.28
N LYS A 165 3.25 9.64 -5.09
CA LYS A 165 2.61 10.34 -6.21
C LYS A 165 1.80 9.40 -7.11
N GLU A 166 2.42 8.32 -7.57
CA GLU A 166 1.78 7.38 -8.49
C GLU A 166 0.55 6.71 -7.86
N ALA A 167 0.65 6.34 -6.57
CA ALA A 167 -0.45 5.74 -5.83
C ALA A 167 -1.60 6.73 -5.59
N LEU A 168 -1.30 7.99 -5.27
CA LEU A 168 -2.30 9.05 -5.12
C LEU A 168 -3.04 9.32 -6.43
N ILE A 169 -2.31 9.40 -7.55
CA ILE A 169 -2.92 9.55 -8.88
C ILE A 169 -3.80 8.34 -9.21
N ARG A 170 -3.33 7.11 -8.93
CA ARG A 170 -4.14 5.90 -9.16
C ARG A 170 -5.42 5.88 -8.33
N LYS A 171 -5.41 6.39 -7.09
CA LYS A 171 -6.58 6.41 -6.20
C LYS A 171 -7.54 7.57 -6.48
N PHE A 172 -7.03 8.78 -6.71
CA PHE A 172 -7.82 10.01 -6.74
C PHE A 172 -7.81 10.75 -8.08
N GLY A 173 -6.95 10.35 -9.03
CA GLY A 173 -6.80 10.98 -10.34
C GLY A 173 -5.76 12.09 -10.39
N GLU A 174 -5.37 12.46 -11.61
CA GLU A 174 -4.35 13.49 -11.87
C GLU A 174 -4.77 14.89 -11.41
N ASP A 175 -6.05 15.24 -11.58
CA ASP A 175 -6.60 16.53 -11.16
C ASP A 175 -6.49 16.72 -9.65
N TRP A 176 -6.87 15.68 -8.88
CA TRP A 176 -6.77 15.71 -7.42
C TRP A 176 -5.33 15.90 -6.96
N TYR A 177 -4.39 15.15 -7.57
CA TYR A 177 -2.98 15.26 -7.24
C TYR A 177 -2.42 16.64 -7.60
N SER A 178 -2.83 17.21 -8.73
CA SER A 178 -2.43 18.56 -9.14
C SER A 178 -2.91 19.63 -8.15
N GLU A 179 -4.13 19.51 -7.61
CA GLU A 179 -4.61 20.39 -6.55
C GLU A 179 -3.83 20.22 -5.23
N LEU A 180 -3.45 18.99 -4.89
CA LEU A 180 -2.58 18.73 -3.74
C LEU A 180 -1.22 19.42 -3.89
N GLU A 181 -0.61 19.38 -5.08
CA GLU A 181 0.66 20.08 -5.34
C GLU A 181 0.52 21.60 -5.14
N LYS A 182 -0.58 22.20 -5.61
CA LYS A 182 -0.85 23.63 -5.42
C LYS A 182 -0.99 24.01 -3.94
N VAL A 183 -1.62 23.15 -3.12
CA VAL A 183 -1.71 23.38 -1.67
C VAL A 183 -0.33 23.29 -1.04
N ALA A 184 0.46 22.27 -1.39
CA ALA A 184 1.80 22.09 -0.86
C ALA A 184 2.73 23.26 -1.20
N ASP A 185 2.65 23.82 -2.41
CA ASP A 185 3.46 24.96 -2.83
C ASP A 185 3.09 26.23 -2.04
N LYS A 186 1.80 26.43 -1.75
CA LYS A 186 1.31 27.55 -0.91
C LYS A 186 1.74 27.42 0.54
N MET A 187 1.85 26.20 1.08
CA MET A 187 2.30 25.98 2.47
C MET A 187 3.80 26.22 2.65
N LYS A 188 4.60 26.12 1.59
CA LYS A 188 6.05 26.38 1.60
C LYS A 188 6.40 27.85 1.36
N SER A 189 5.42 28.66 0.95
CA SER A 189 5.57 30.10 0.66
C SER A 189 5.34 30.93 1.91
#